data_AF-A0A420PAN2-F1
#
_entry.id   AF-A0A420PAN2-F1
#
_cell.length_a   1.000
_cell.length_b   1.000
_cell.length_c   1.000
_cell.angle_alpha   90.00
_cell.angle_beta   90.00
_cell.angle_gamma   90.00
#
_symmetry.space_group_name_H-M   'P 1'
#
loop_
_entity.id
_entity.type
_entity.pdbx_description
1 polymer ?
#
loop_
_entity_poly.entity_id
_entity_poly.type
_entity_poly.pdbx_seq_one_letter_code
_entity_poly.pdbx_strand_id
1 'polypeptide(L)'
;MTTSATTARNGLHQGHASFLERFHARQAQNRAARQKPTLSVEEHAAHRVQLGNVRFIKPRYSDQTEINVSGIFNKWRRYCADMKVGDWKATLENLDRGTTQDFLLYICERYKITSWGSGHEYIRQFQQLYTTVNGQYMDRNDTKEVYKYYRSVLVPRFGHRPPNIDGKPVLNVDNLRVILTFNIA
;
A
#
# COMPACT_ATOMS: atom_id res chain seq x y z
N MET A 1 46.51 25.88 38.95
CA MET A 1 45.14 25.36 38.78
C MET A 1 44.80 25.35 37.30
N THR A 2 44.80 24.18 36.64
CA THR A 2 44.25 24.01 35.27
C THR A 2 44.12 22.51 34.98
N THR A 3 43.13 21.85 35.59
CA THR A 3 42.78 20.43 35.32
C THR A 3 41.27 20.26 35.35
N SER A 4 40.55 20.86 34.40
CA SER A 4 39.08 20.70 34.35
C SER A 4 38.46 20.55 32.95
N ALA A 5 39.17 20.80 31.85
CA ALA A 5 38.58 20.71 30.51
C ALA A 5 38.73 19.33 29.85
N THR A 6 39.88 18.66 30.06
CA THR A 6 40.19 17.38 29.39
C THR A 6 39.42 16.19 30.00
N THR A 7 39.17 16.23 31.31
CA THR A 7 38.48 15.16 32.05
C THR A 7 36.98 15.08 31.69
N ALA A 8 36.34 16.22 31.47
CA ALA A 8 34.91 16.29 31.10
C ALA A 8 34.64 15.77 29.68
N ARG A 9 35.58 16.00 28.75
CA ARG A 9 35.47 15.54 27.35
C ARG A 9 35.62 14.01 27.25
N ASN A 10 36.52 13.42 28.02
CA ASN A 10 36.68 11.95 28.09
C ASN A 10 35.48 11.25 28.76
N GLY A 11 34.88 11.87 29.77
CA GLY A 11 33.67 11.34 30.44
C GLY A 11 32.44 11.29 29.54
N LEU A 12 32.25 12.29 28.66
CA LEU A 12 31.17 12.31 27.67
C LEU A 12 31.32 11.21 26.61
N HIS A 13 32.55 10.95 26.14
CA HIS A 13 32.83 9.88 25.19
C HIS A 13 32.66 8.47 25.80
N GLN A 14 33.07 8.25 27.05
CA GLN A 14 32.82 6.98 27.77
C GLN A 14 31.33 6.77 28.09
N GLY A 15 30.59 7.82 28.41
CA GLY A 15 29.13 7.77 28.59
C GLY A 15 28.39 7.36 27.31
N HIS A 16 28.85 7.84 26.16
CA HIS A 16 28.28 7.49 24.85
C HIS A 16 28.55 6.03 24.47
N ALA A 17 29.79 5.55 24.65
CA ALA A 17 30.14 4.16 24.36
C ALA A 17 29.34 3.16 25.23
N SER A 18 29.27 3.42 26.54
CA SER A 18 28.51 2.59 27.48
C SER A 18 26.98 2.66 27.23
N PHE A 19 26.46 3.77 26.73
CA PHE A 19 25.07 3.85 26.29
C PHE A 19 24.81 2.97 25.06
N LEU A 20 25.67 3.04 24.04
CA LEU A 20 25.53 2.24 22.82
C LEU A 20 25.59 0.74 23.13
N GLU A 21 26.52 0.29 23.97
CA GLU A 21 26.60 -1.11 24.40
C GLU A 21 25.32 -1.58 25.09
N ARG A 22 24.80 -0.80 26.04
CA ARG A 22 23.53 -1.10 26.73
C ARG A 22 22.35 -1.11 25.77
N PHE A 23 22.30 -0.20 24.81
CA PHE A 23 21.28 -0.15 23.78
C PHE A 23 21.34 -1.39 22.86
N HIS A 24 22.53 -1.79 22.42
CA HIS A 24 22.73 -3.00 21.61
C HIS A 24 22.36 -4.27 22.38
N ALA A 25 22.76 -4.38 23.64
CA ALA A 25 22.38 -5.52 24.50
C ALA A 25 20.86 -5.61 24.67
N ARG A 26 20.20 -4.47 24.93
CA ARG A 26 18.73 -4.38 25.04
C ARG A 26 18.04 -4.76 23.72
N GLN A 27 18.56 -4.29 22.59
CA GLN A 27 18.08 -4.67 21.25
C GLN A 27 18.23 -6.17 21.00
N ALA A 28 19.38 -6.76 21.32
CA ALA A 28 19.65 -8.20 21.15
C ALA A 28 18.70 -9.04 22.02
N GLN A 29 18.52 -8.66 23.28
CA GLN A 29 17.59 -9.33 24.19
C GLN A 29 16.14 -9.24 23.69
N ASN A 30 15.71 -8.07 23.21
CA ASN A 30 14.39 -7.89 22.63
C ASN A 30 14.19 -8.72 21.35
N ARG A 31 15.23 -8.86 20.51
CA ARG A 31 15.18 -9.71 19.31
C ARG A 31 15.06 -11.18 19.70
N ALA A 32 15.86 -11.65 20.65
CA ALA A 32 15.80 -13.02 21.14
C ALA A 32 14.44 -13.34 21.76
N ALA A 33 13.88 -12.43 22.58
CA ALA A 33 12.56 -12.60 23.20
C ALA A 33 11.42 -12.62 22.17
N ARG A 34 11.59 -11.98 21.00
CA ARG A 34 10.60 -11.98 19.91
C ARG A 34 10.82 -13.11 18.90
N GLN A 35 11.94 -13.83 18.98
CA GLN A 35 12.27 -14.87 18.03
C GLN A 35 11.39 -16.10 18.31
N LYS A 36 10.61 -16.48 17.30
CA LYS A 36 9.83 -17.72 17.36
C LYS A 36 10.73 -18.92 17.09
N PRO A 37 10.45 -20.09 17.68
CA PRO A 37 11.17 -21.33 17.36
C PRO A 37 11.12 -21.63 15.86
N THR A 38 12.22 -22.14 15.33
CA THR A 38 12.26 -22.67 13.96
C THR A 38 11.52 -24.00 13.92
N LEU A 39 10.74 -24.21 12.86
CA LEU A 39 10.03 -25.49 12.65
C LEU A 39 11.04 -26.62 12.38
N SER A 40 10.72 -27.83 12.84
CA SER A 40 11.42 -29.05 12.45
C SER A 40 11.17 -29.40 10.97
N VAL A 41 11.90 -30.38 10.45
CA VAL A 41 11.71 -30.88 9.07
C VAL A 41 10.29 -31.45 8.88
N GLU A 42 9.81 -32.19 9.87
CA GLU A 42 8.48 -32.81 9.91
C GLU A 42 7.38 -31.74 10.02
N GLU A 43 7.58 -30.74 10.88
CA GLU A 43 6.66 -29.60 11.01
C GLU A 43 6.58 -28.79 9.71
N HIS A 44 7.72 -28.60 9.03
CA HIS A 44 7.75 -28.00 7.69
C HIS A 44 6.99 -28.84 6.64
N ALA A 45 7.08 -30.17 6.69
CA ALA A 45 6.35 -31.05 5.78
C ALA A 45 4.83 -30.96 6.02
N ALA A 46 4.39 -31.00 7.28
CA ALA A 46 2.99 -30.80 7.65
C ALA A 46 2.47 -29.42 7.21
N HIS A 47 3.27 -28.36 7.40
CA HIS A 47 2.92 -27.01 6.98
C HIS A 47 2.73 -26.89 5.45
N ARG A 48 3.57 -27.56 4.64
CA ARG A 48 3.38 -27.58 3.17
C ARG A 48 2.06 -28.21 2.76
N VAL A 49 1.65 -29.30 3.42
CA VAL A 49 0.35 -29.94 3.17
C VAL A 49 -0.79 -28.99 3.50
N GLN A 50 -0.70 -28.26 4.62
CA GLN A 50 -1.70 -27.26 5.01
C GLN A 50 -1.81 -26.12 3.99
N LEU A 51 -0.68 -25.61 3.48
CA LEU A 51 -0.67 -24.55 2.47
C LEU A 51 -1.33 -24.98 1.15
N GLY A 52 -1.26 -26.27 0.80
CA GLY A 52 -1.93 -26.82 -0.38
C GLY A 52 -3.47 -26.73 -0.33
N ASN A 53 -4.06 -26.63 0.87
CA ASN A 53 -5.51 -26.56 1.05
C ASN A 53 -6.09 -25.14 0.85
N VAL A 54 -5.23 -24.11 0.78
CA VAL A 54 -5.64 -22.73 0.62
C VAL A 54 -5.17 -22.21 -0.74
N ARG A 55 -6.08 -22.17 -1.71
CA ARG A 55 -5.77 -21.66 -3.06
C ARG A 55 -5.50 -20.16 -3.07
N PHE A 56 -6.10 -19.41 -2.17
CA PHE A 56 -5.95 -17.97 -2.06
C PHE A 56 -5.93 -17.51 -0.60
N ILE A 57 -4.84 -16.87 -0.21
CA ILE A 57 -4.69 -16.26 1.11
C ILE A 57 -5.23 -14.84 1.01
N LYS A 58 -6.30 -14.55 1.76
CA LYS A 58 -6.89 -13.22 1.78
C LYS A 58 -5.87 -12.20 2.31
N PRO A 59 -5.65 -11.08 1.59
CA PRO A 59 -4.81 -10.02 2.10
C PRO A 59 -5.36 -9.48 3.42
N ARG A 60 -4.48 -9.25 4.40
CA ARG A 60 -4.81 -8.45 5.58
C ARG A 60 -4.62 -6.98 5.21
N TYR A 61 -5.71 -6.33 4.86
CA TYR A 61 -5.71 -4.92 4.50
C TYR A 61 -5.45 -4.02 5.72
N SER A 62 -4.89 -2.84 5.46
CA SER A 62 -4.91 -1.76 6.45
C SER A 62 -6.31 -1.15 6.52
N ASP A 63 -6.64 -0.53 7.65
CA ASP A 63 -7.93 0.14 7.86
C ASP A 63 -8.26 1.13 6.71
N GLN A 64 -7.24 1.88 6.25
CA GLN A 64 -7.40 2.78 5.11
C GLN A 64 -7.77 2.06 3.81
N THR A 65 -7.20 0.88 3.59
CA THR A 65 -7.52 0.06 2.40
C THR A 65 -8.93 -0.50 2.50
N GLU A 66 -9.38 -0.93 3.69
CA GLU A 66 -10.76 -1.38 3.90
C GLU A 66 -11.79 -0.27 3.66
N ILE A 67 -11.49 0.96 4.12
CA ILE A 67 -12.29 2.15 3.83
C ILE A 67 -12.35 2.39 2.32
N ASN A 68 -11.22 2.33 1.62
CA ASN A 68 -11.16 2.52 0.18
C ASN A 68 -11.96 1.44 -0.58
N VAL A 69 -11.84 0.18 -0.19
CA VAL A 69 -12.59 -0.96 -0.76
C VAL A 69 -14.10 -0.79 -0.53
N SER A 70 -14.51 -0.35 0.66
CA SER A 70 -15.91 -0.02 0.95
C SER A 70 -16.42 1.15 0.10
N GLY A 71 -15.57 2.14 -0.12
CA GLY A 71 -15.86 3.32 -0.94
C GLY A 71 -16.06 2.99 -2.42
N ILE A 72 -15.24 2.11 -3.01
CA ILE A 72 -15.42 1.64 -4.39
C ILE A 72 -16.60 0.66 -4.50
N PHE A 73 -16.83 -0.17 -3.49
CA PHE A 73 -17.98 -1.10 -3.45
C PHE A 73 -19.31 -0.36 -3.58
N ASN A 74 -19.47 0.75 -2.85
CA ASN A 74 -20.66 1.58 -2.97
C ASN A 74 -20.84 2.18 -4.37
N LYS A 75 -19.74 2.51 -5.07
CA LYS A 75 -19.79 3.01 -6.46
C LYS A 75 -20.16 1.90 -7.42
N TRP A 76 -19.60 0.70 -7.23
CA TRP A 76 -19.93 -0.49 -8.01
C TRP A 76 -21.42 -0.84 -7.93
N ARG A 77 -21.99 -0.89 -6.71
CA ARG A 77 -23.43 -1.13 -6.54
C ARG A 77 -24.29 -0.10 -7.27
N ARG A 78 -23.91 1.18 -7.23
CA ARG A 78 -24.61 2.24 -7.96
C ARG A 78 -24.49 2.06 -9.47
N TYR A 79 -23.29 1.75 -9.97
CA TYR A 79 -23.08 1.43 -11.39
C TYR A 79 -23.98 0.27 -11.84
N CYS A 80 -24.02 -0.83 -11.09
CA CYS A 80 -24.88 -1.97 -11.42
C CYS A 80 -26.37 -1.59 -11.48
N ALA A 81 -26.83 -0.77 -10.54
CA ALA A 81 -28.20 -0.28 -10.50
C ALA A 81 -28.52 0.70 -11.65
N ASP A 82 -27.69 1.71 -11.83
CA ASP A 82 -27.89 2.80 -12.81
C ASP A 82 -27.77 2.28 -14.25
N MET A 83 -26.80 1.43 -14.52
CA MET A 83 -26.52 0.88 -15.85
C MET A 83 -27.26 -0.43 -16.13
N LYS A 84 -27.98 -0.96 -15.13
CA LYS A 84 -28.78 -2.20 -15.25
C LYS A 84 -27.98 -3.41 -15.74
N VAL A 85 -26.72 -3.53 -15.33
CA VAL A 85 -25.81 -4.62 -15.74
C VAL A 85 -25.95 -5.88 -14.87
N GLY A 86 -27.00 -5.96 -14.04
CA GLY A 86 -27.32 -7.11 -13.20
C GLY A 86 -27.07 -6.90 -11.72
N ASP A 87 -27.20 -7.98 -10.94
CA ASP A 87 -26.87 -7.98 -9.52
C ASP A 87 -25.38 -7.71 -9.32
N TRP A 88 -25.05 -6.83 -8.38
CA TRP A 88 -23.67 -6.37 -8.17
C TRP A 88 -22.70 -7.53 -7.88
N LYS A 89 -23.15 -8.58 -7.20
CA LYS A 89 -22.27 -9.69 -6.80
C LYS A 89 -22.08 -10.63 -7.98
N ALA A 90 -23.17 -11.02 -8.63
CA ALA A 90 -23.12 -11.88 -9.80
C ALA A 90 -22.30 -11.26 -10.95
N THR A 91 -22.45 -9.95 -11.19
CA THR A 91 -21.67 -9.23 -12.21
C THR A 91 -20.18 -9.15 -11.84
N LEU A 92 -19.83 -9.07 -10.55
CA LEU A 92 -18.44 -9.06 -10.11
C LEU A 92 -17.79 -10.45 -10.12
N GLU A 93 -18.57 -11.50 -9.84
CA GLU A 93 -18.12 -12.90 -9.95
C GLU A 93 -17.87 -13.33 -11.40
N ASN A 94 -18.62 -12.76 -12.35
CA ASN A 94 -18.50 -13.02 -13.79
C ASN A 94 -17.89 -11.82 -14.54
N LEU A 95 -17.05 -11.04 -13.87
CA LEU A 95 -16.54 -9.78 -14.38
C LEU A 95 -15.72 -9.99 -15.67
N ASP A 96 -16.12 -9.30 -16.73
CA ASP A 96 -15.33 -9.19 -17.95
C ASP A 96 -14.62 -7.83 -18.05
N ARG A 97 -13.66 -7.77 -18.98
CA ARG A 97 -12.87 -6.56 -19.27
C ARG A 97 -13.73 -5.37 -19.70
N GLY A 98 -14.73 -5.60 -20.57
CA GLY A 98 -15.62 -4.55 -21.08
C GLY A 98 -16.45 -3.93 -19.97
N THR A 99 -17.04 -4.76 -19.11
CA THR A 99 -17.78 -4.30 -17.92
C THR A 99 -16.88 -3.49 -16.97
N THR A 100 -15.62 -3.91 -16.79
CA THR A 100 -14.65 -3.13 -15.99
C THR A 100 -14.36 -1.77 -16.63
N GLN A 101 -14.15 -1.72 -17.94
CA GLN A 101 -13.88 -0.47 -18.67
C GLN A 101 -15.07 0.48 -18.62
N ASP A 102 -16.28 -0.03 -18.80
CA ASP A 102 -17.53 0.73 -18.70
C ASP A 102 -17.75 1.27 -17.27
N PHE A 103 -17.44 0.50 -16.24
CA PHE A 103 -17.46 1.00 -14.86
C PHE A 103 -16.48 2.15 -14.63
N LEU A 104 -15.27 2.09 -15.21
CA LEU A 104 -14.32 3.20 -15.10
C LEU A 104 -14.79 4.45 -15.84
N LEU A 105 -15.43 4.29 -16.99
CA LEU A 105 -16.08 5.39 -17.69
C LEU A 105 -17.16 6.03 -16.80
N TYR A 106 -18.06 5.21 -16.24
CA TYR A 106 -19.08 5.66 -15.30
C TYR A 106 -18.49 6.43 -14.11
N ILE A 107 -17.36 5.97 -13.56
CA ILE A 107 -16.69 6.70 -12.48
C ILE A 107 -16.21 8.08 -12.97
N CYS A 108 -15.57 8.15 -14.14
CA CYS A 108 -15.04 9.41 -14.68
C CYS A 108 -16.16 10.41 -15.02
N GLU A 109 -17.33 9.93 -15.44
CA GLU A 109 -18.50 10.78 -15.75
C GLU A 109 -19.15 11.39 -14.49
N ARG A 110 -19.07 10.69 -13.34
CA ARG A 110 -19.87 11.06 -12.15
C ARG A 110 -19.06 11.55 -10.97
N TYR A 111 -17.78 11.24 -10.92
CA TYR A 111 -16.92 11.61 -9.79
C TYR A 111 -15.78 12.50 -10.26
N LYS A 112 -15.37 13.42 -9.39
CA LYS A 112 -14.33 14.40 -9.70
C LYS A 112 -12.93 13.75 -9.71
N ILE A 113 -12.55 13.18 -10.85
CA ILE A 113 -11.19 12.72 -11.14
C ILE A 113 -10.48 13.84 -11.88
N THR A 114 -9.33 14.29 -11.35
CA THR A 114 -8.57 15.40 -11.96
C THR A 114 -7.12 15.05 -12.29
N SER A 115 -6.69 13.83 -11.96
CA SER A 115 -5.32 13.38 -12.16
C SER A 115 -5.24 11.92 -12.58
N TRP A 116 -4.16 11.56 -13.27
CA TRP A 116 -3.86 10.17 -13.61
C TRP A 116 -3.78 9.31 -12.37
N GLY A 117 -3.10 9.81 -11.32
CA GLY A 117 -2.93 9.10 -10.06
C GLY A 117 -4.26 8.68 -9.44
N SER A 118 -5.21 9.62 -9.35
CA SER A 118 -6.55 9.35 -8.81
C SER A 118 -7.28 8.24 -9.56
N GLY A 119 -7.22 8.22 -10.91
CA GLY A 119 -7.84 7.14 -11.66
C GLY A 119 -7.13 5.79 -11.50
N HIS A 120 -5.80 5.77 -11.43
CA HIS A 120 -5.07 4.53 -11.12
C HIS A 120 -5.42 4.01 -9.72
N GLU A 121 -5.66 4.89 -8.74
CA GLU A 121 -6.15 4.47 -7.42
C GLU A 121 -7.52 3.82 -7.49
N TYR A 122 -8.47 4.40 -8.24
CA TYR A 122 -9.79 3.77 -8.42
C TYR A 122 -9.69 2.39 -9.06
N ILE A 123 -8.83 2.22 -10.07
CA ILE A 123 -8.57 0.90 -10.68
C ILE A 123 -8.05 -0.09 -9.63
N ARG A 124 -7.03 0.31 -8.84
CA ARG A 124 -6.48 -0.54 -7.78
C ARG A 124 -7.52 -0.92 -6.73
N GLN A 125 -8.31 0.04 -6.26
CA GLN A 125 -9.37 -0.19 -5.29
C GLN A 125 -10.39 -1.20 -5.83
N PHE A 126 -10.75 -1.09 -7.10
CA PHE A 126 -11.66 -2.03 -7.74
C PHE A 126 -11.05 -3.44 -7.84
N GLN A 127 -9.76 -3.56 -8.17
CA GLN A 127 -9.05 -4.84 -8.14
C GLN A 127 -9.02 -5.46 -6.75
N GLN A 128 -8.85 -4.66 -5.69
CA GLN A 128 -8.91 -5.10 -4.30
C GLN A 128 -10.32 -5.58 -3.92
N LEU A 129 -11.36 -4.87 -4.36
CA LEU A 129 -12.75 -5.30 -4.21
C LEU A 129 -12.98 -6.67 -4.88
N TYR A 130 -12.61 -6.80 -6.16
CA TYR A 130 -12.72 -8.08 -6.88
C TYR A 130 -12.01 -9.21 -6.13
N THR A 131 -10.78 -8.94 -5.67
CA THR A 131 -9.97 -9.92 -4.93
C THR A 131 -10.64 -10.33 -3.62
N THR A 132 -11.24 -9.38 -2.91
CA THR A 132 -11.94 -9.62 -1.63
C THR A 132 -13.17 -10.52 -1.82
N VAL A 133 -13.93 -10.31 -2.91
CA VAL A 133 -15.16 -11.04 -3.20
C VAL A 133 -14.86 -12.41 -3.80
N ASN A 134 -13.99 -12.46 -4.80
CA ASN A 134 -13.76 -13.67 -5.60
C ASN A 134 -12.65 -14.57 -5.04
N GLY A 135 -11.85 -14.08 -4.10
CA GLY A 135 -10.72 -14.85 -3.57
C GLY A 135 -9.71 -15.21 -4.65
N GLN A 136 -9.52 -14.33 -5.63
CA GLN A 136 -8.53 -14.45 -6.69
C GLN A 136 -8.24 -13.08 -7.30
N TYR A 137 -7.06 -12.90 -7.88
CA TYR A 137 -6.75 -11.68 -8.62
C TYR A 137 -7.53 -11.63 -9.94
N MET A 138 -7.85 -10.42 -10.39
CA MET A 138 -8.35 -10.22 -11.75
C MET A 138 -7.34 -10.75 -12.77
N ASP A 139 -7.83 -11.16 -13.94
CA ASP A 139 -6.95 -11.57 -15.02
C ASP A 139 -5.90 -10.49 -15.33
N ARG A 140 -4.66 -10.95 -15.55
CA ARG A 140 -3.51 -10.06 -15.70
C ARG A 140 -3.55 -9.33 -17.05
N ASN A 141 -4.05 -9.96 -18.10
CA ASN A 141 -4.16 -9.34 -19.41
C ASN A 141 -5.32 -8.34 -19.42
N ASP A 142 -6.47 -8.71 -18.87
CA ASP A 142 -7.59 -7.79 -18.72
C ASP A 142 -7.22 -6.56 -17.90
N THR A 143 -6.52 -6.76 -16.78
CA THR A 143 -5.96 -5.67 -15.98
C THR A 143 -5.11 -4.72 -16.83
N LYS A 144 -4.17 -5.25 -17.64
CA LYS A 144 -3.31 -4.40 -18.48
C LYS A 144 -4.12 -3.62 -19.50
N GLU A 145 -5.10 -4.25 -20.13
CA GLU A 145 -5.97 -3.60 -21.11
C GLU A 145 -6.87 -2.54 -20.47
N VAL A 146 -7.31 -2.74 -19.23
CA VAL A 146 -8.03 -1.73 -18.43
C VAL A 146 -7.15 -0.49 -18.19
N TYR A 147 -5.89 -0.67 -17.79
CA TYR A 147 -4.96 0.47 -17.64
C TYR A 147 -4.65 1.16 -18.97
N LYS A 148 -4.52 0.41 -20.06
CA LYS A 148 -4.37 1.00 -21.41
C LYS A 148 -5.58 1.82 -21.78
N TYR A 149 -6.78 1.27 -21.65
CA TYR A 149 -8.05 1.98 -21.90
C TYR A 149 -8.15 3.27 -21.08
N TYR A 150 -7.85 3.23 -19.79
CA TYR A 150 -7.84 4.43 -18.96
C TYR A 150 -6.88 5.50 -19.52
N ARG A 151 -5.66 5.11 -19.89
CA ARG A 151 -4.64 6.06 -20.39
C ARG A 151 -4.89 6.55 -21.80
N SER A 152 -5.34 5.70 -22.72
CA SER A 152 -5.49 6.06 -24.13
C SER A 152 -6.86 6.65 -24.45
N VAL A 153 -7.89 6.34 -23.65
CA VAL A 153 -9.26 6.77 -23.92
C VAL A 153 -9.76 7.75 -22.86
N LEU A 154 -9.74 7.36 -21.58
CA LEU A 154 -10.36 8.19 -20.53
C LEU A 154 -9.54 9.44 -20.22
N VAL A 155 -8.22 9.33 -20.15
CA VAL A 155 -7.35 10.50 -19.89
C VAL A 155 -7.55 11.62 -20.91
N PRO A 156 -7.47 11.38 -22.25
CA PRO A 156 -7.75 12.42 -23.23
C PRO A 156 -9.19 12.92 -23.19
N ARG A 157 -10.17 12.02 -23.01
CA ARG A 157 -11.60 12.37 -23.00
C ARG A 157 -11.98 13.32 -21.87
N PHE A 158 -11.39 13.15 -20.68
CA PHE A 158 -11.71 13.93 -19.49
C PHE A 158 -10.62 14.94 -19.09
N GLY A 159 -9.54 15.05 -19.88
CA GLY A 159 -8.45 16.00 -19.61
C GLY A 159 -7.73 15.74 -18.28
N HIS A 160 -7.59 14.48 -17.86
CA HIS A 160 -6.93 14.17 -16.58
C HIS A 160 -5.46 14.59 -16.61
N ARG A 161 -5.02 15.29 -15.57
CA ARG A 161 -3.65 15.81 -15.50
C ARG A 161 -2.63 14.70 -15.24
N PRO A 162 -1.45 14.75 -15.89
CA PRO A 162 -0.37 13.84 -15.56
C PRO A 162 0.04 13.95 -14.08
N PRO A 163 0.69 12.91 -13.52
CA PRO A 163 1.35 13.04 -12.22
C PRO A 163 2.22 14.27 -12.24
N ASN A 164 2.22 15.05 -11.16
CA ASN A 164 2.94 16.32 -11.08
C ASN A 164 4.43 16.10 -11.41
N ILE A 165 4.84 16.40 -12.65
CA ILE A 165 6.23 16.28 -13.12
C ILE A 165 7.04 17.47 -12.56
N ASP A 166 6.35 18.57 -12.28
CA ASP A 166 6.86 19.74 -11.58
C ASP A 166 6.77 19.48 -10.07
N GLY A 167 7.68 18.66 -9.57
CA GLY A 167 7.74 18.26 -8.18
C GLY A 167 7.57 19.45 -7.23
N LYS A 168 6.80 19.26 -6.15
CA LYS A 168 6.95 20.15 -4.98
C LYS A 168 8.45 20.19 -4.64
N PRO A 169 9.03 21.34 -4.30
CA PRO A 169 10.41 21.39 -3.83
C PRO A 169 10.53 20.42 -2.65
N VAL A 170 11.20 19.30 -2.89
CA VAL A 170 11.50 18.33 -1.84
C VAL A 170 12.58 18.99 -1.00
N LEU A 171 12.42 18.96 0.32
CA LEU A 171 13.44 19.43 1.25
C LEU A 171 14.78 18.83 0.82
N ASN A 172 15.74 19.69 0.47
CA ASN A 172 17.08 19.24 0.14
C ASN A 172 17.75 18.64 1.39
N VAL A 173 18.92 18.03 1.18
CA VAL A 173 19.68 17.38 2.27
C VAL A 173 19.96 18.35 3.42
N ASP A 174 20.17 19.64 3.13
CA ASP A 174 20.42 20.66 4.14
C ASP A 174 19.20 20.91 5.02
N ASN A 175 18.01 20.99 4.42
CA ASN A 175 16.75 21.16 5.15
C ASN A 175 16.44 19.93 6.03
N LEU A 176 16.70 18.72 5.54
CA LEU A 176 16.59 17.48 6.33
C LEU A 176 17.58 17.47 7.50
N ARG A 177 18.82 17.92 7.28
CA ARG A 177 19.84 18.00 8.31
C ARG A 177 19.47 19.00 9.39
N VAL A 178 18.89 20.15 9.02
CA VAL A 178 18.41 21.16 9.99
C VAL A 178 17.26 20.58 10.84
N ILE A 179 16.27 19.94 10.24
CA ILE A 179 15.15 19.32 10.98
C ILE A 179 15.66 18.25 11.95
N LEU A 180 16.57 17.36 11.50
CA LEU A 180 17.14 16.30 12.33
C LEU A 180 18.09 16.81 13.43
N THR A 181 18.79 17.92 13.17
CA THR A 181 19.77 18.47 14.12
C THR A 181 19.11 19.35 15.18
N PHE A 182 18.11 20.14 14.79
CA PHE A 182 17.45 21.09 15.68
C PHE A 182 16.10 20.60 16.21
N ASN A 183 15.62 19.43 15.76
CA ASN A 183 14.41 18.78 16.24
C ASN A 183 13.17 19.69 16.21
N ILE A 184 13.08 20.52 15.17
CA ILE A 184 11.98 21.44 14.94
C ILE A 184 10.92 20.67 14.16
N ALA A 185 9.83 20.30 14.84
CA ALA A 185 8.61 19.72 14.27
C ALA A 185 7.46 20.72 14.40
#